data_AF-D2RE58-F1
#
_entry.id   AF-D2RE58-F1
#
_cell.length_a   1.000
_cell.length_b   1.000
_cell.length_c   1.000
_cell.angle_alpha   90.00
_cell.angle_beta   90.00
_cell.angle_gamma   90.00
#
_symmetry.space_group_name_H-M   'P 1'
#
loop_
_entity.id
_entity.type
_entity.pdbx_description
1 polymer ?
#
loop_
_entity_poly.entity_id
_entity_poly.type
_entity_poly.pdbx_seq_one_letter_code
_entity_poly.pdbx_strand_id
1 'polypeptide(L)'
;MRPEFVIAHEWIGLEVEVVRSPNPCEVGIRGKVVDETKNTLKISTEKGLKTVIKRGRTFRVKFAGKVLDVSGDLINFRPEERIKRGLMLLKRAKGVWIW
;
A
#
# COMPACT_ATOMS: atom_id res chain seq x y z
N MET A 1 -3.66 7.79 14.85
CA MET A 1 -2.98 7.93 13.55
C MET A 1 -4.01 8.30 12.50
N ARG A 2 -3.65 9.05 11.46
CA ARG A 2 -4.60 9.58 10.46
C ARG A 2 -4.63 8.66 9.22
N PRO A 3 -5.79 8.17 8.77
CA PRO A 3 -5.87 7.14 7.71
C PRO A 3 -5.28 7.63 6.38
N GLU A 4 -5.29 8.94 6.14
CA GLU A 4 -4.81 9.52 4.89
C GLU A 4 -3.27 9.40 4.76
N PHE A 5 -2.55 9.13 5.85
CA PHE A 5 -1.10 8.94 5.84
C PHE A 5 -0.64 7.54 5.42
N VAL A 6 -1.56 6.63 5.09
CA VAL A 6 -1.22 5.24 4.73
C VAL A 6 -0.18 5.16 3.61
N ILE A 7 -0.19 6.08 2.64
CA ILE A 7 0.78 6.12 1.54
C ILE A 7 2.20 6.41 2.04
N ALA A 8 2.35 7.31 3.02
CA ALA A 8 3.63 7.73 3.57
C ALA A 8 4.12 6.83 4.73
N HIS A 9 3.27 5.94 5.23
CA HIS A 9 3.58 5.11 6.39
C HIS A 9 4.44 3.89 6.01
N GLU A 10 5.01 3.23 7.02
CA GLU A 10 5.65 1.92 6.90
C GLU A 10 4.58 0.84 6.63
N TRP A 11 4.78 0.02 5.59
CA TRP A 11 3.82 -1.03 5.27
C TRP A 11 4.20 -2.37 5.86
N ILE A 12 5.48 -2.58 6.18
CA ILE A 12 5.91 -3.77 6.90
C ILE A 12 5.14 -3.87 8.22
N GLY A 13 4.51 -5.01 8.43
CA GLY A 13 3.70 -5.30 9.60
C GLY A 13 2.20 -5.05 9.44
N LEU A 14 1.76 -4.40 8.36
CA LEU A 14 0.33 -4.18 8.09
C LEU A 14 -0.33 -5.45 7.52
N GLU A 15 -1.59 -5.65 7.89
CA GLU A 15 -2.47 -6.65 7.27
C GLU A 15 -3.03 -6.10 5.96
N VAL A 16 -2.80 -6.85 4.87
CA VAL A 16 -3.19 -6.46 3.51
C VAL A 16 -3.90 -7.58 2.77
N GLU A 17 -4.72 -7.22 1.78
CA GLU A 17 -5.36 -8.13 0.83
C GLU A 17 -5.30 -7.53 -0.58
N VAL A 18 -4.94 -8.33 -1.58
CA VAL A 18 -5.03 -7.92 -2.99
C VAL A 18 -6.48 -8.01 -3.44
N VAL A 19 -7.13 -6.87 -3.69
CA VAL A 19 -8.56 -6.82 -4.08
C VAL A 19 -8.76 -6.55 -5.58
N ARG A 20 -7.72 -6.06 -6.27
CA ARG A 20 -7.68 -5.95 -7.74
C ARG A 20 -6.28 -6.23 -8.24
N SER A 21 -6.16 -6.98 -9.33
CA SER A 21 -4.90 -7.25 -10.01
C SER A 21 -5.12 -7.52 -11.50
N PRO A 22 -4.17 -7.15 -12.39
CA PRO A 22 -4.15 -7.63 -13.78
C PRO A 22 -3.91 -9.14 -13.88
N ASN A 23 -3.40 -9.79 -12.82
CA ASN A 23 -3.33 -11.24 -12.71
C ASN A 23 -4.44 -11.71 -11.75
N PRO A 24 -5.54 -12.29 -12.27
CA PRO A 24 -6.68 -12.70 -11.43
C PRO A 24 -6.31 -13.68 -10.31
N CYS A 25 -5.26 -14.48 -10.49
CA CYS A 25 -4.78 -15.43 -9.48
C CYS A 25 -4.17 -14.76 -8.23
N GLU A 26 -3.87 -13.46 -8.28
CA GLU A 26 -3.39 -12.70 -7.12
C GLU A 26 -4.53 -12.20 -6.24
N VAL A 27 -5.77 -12.11 -6.75
CA VAL A 27 -6.90 -11.60 -5.98
C VAL A 27 -7.21 -12.54 -4.81
N GLY A 28 -7.36 -11.97 -3.61
CA GLY A 28 -7.56 -12.70 -2.37
C GLY A 28 -6.27 -13.15 -1.68
N ILE A 29 -5.08 -12.90 -2.26
CA ILE A 29 -3.82 -13.02 -1.50
C ILE A 29 -3.91 -12.05 -0.32
N ARG A 30 -3.87 -12.60 0.89
CA ARG A 30 -4.03 -11.84 2.13
C ARG A 30 -3.05 -12.27 3.20
N GLY A 31 -2.69 -11.31 4.06
CA GLY A 31 -1.89 -11.54 5.26
C GLY A 31 -1.00 -10.36 5.59
N LYS A 32 0.02 -10.61 6.41
CA LYS A 32 0.90 -9.57 6.94
C LYS A 32 2.06 -9.27 5.98
N VAL A 33 2.32 -8.00 5.69
CA VAL A 33 3.53 -7.61 4.95
C VAL A 33 4.76 -7.86 5.81
N VAL A 34 5.74 -8.61 5.29
CA VAL A 34 6.99 -8.95 6.00
C VAL A 34 8.22 -8.28 5.38
N ASP A 35 8.11 -7.85 4.12
CA ASP A 35 9.17 -7.13 3.42
C ASP A 35 8.55 -6.24 2.33
N GLU A 36 9.23 -5.13 2.04
CA GLU A 36 8.83 -4.16 1.04
C GLU A 36 10.05 -3.71 0.23
N THR A 37 9.92 -3.80 -1.09
CA THR A 37 10.87 -3.16 -2.01
C THR A 37 10.20 -1.99 -2.71
N LYS A 38 10.93 -1.27 -3.56
CA LYS A 38 10.35 -0.24 -4.44
C LYS A 38 9.11 -0.73 -5.17
N ASN A 39 9.16 -1.96 -5.71
CA ASN A 39 8.16 -2.47 -6.65
C ASN A 39 7.27 -3.58 -6.11
N THR A 40 7.62 -4.19 -4.98
CA THR A 40 6.96 -5.40 -4.49
C THR A 40 6.62 -5.31 -3.01
N LEU A 41 5.62 -6.09 -2.62
CA LEU A 41 5.33 -6.44 -1.23
C LEU A 41 5.51 -7.95 -1.07
N LYS A 42 6.20 -8.38 -0.02
CA LYS A 42 6.25 -9.77 0.41
C LYS A 42 5.23 -9.96 1.53
N ILE A 43 4.24 -10.81 1.29
CA ILE A 43 3.10 -11.03 2.16
C ILE A 43 3.22 -12.43 2.76
N SER A 44 3.20 -12.52 4.08
CA SER A 44 3.08 -13.77 4.82
C SER A 44 1.60 -14.15 4.92
N THR A 45 1.24 -15.19 4.17
CA THR A 45 -0.12 -15.74 4.12
C THR A 45 -0.21 -17.00 4.97
N GLU A 46 -1.41 -17.50 5.21
CA GLU A 46 -1.65 -18.81 5.85
C GLU A 46 -0.99 -19.98 5.07
N LYS A 47 -0.73 -19.80 3.76
CA LYS A 47 -0.13 -20.82 2.87
C LYS A 47 1.34 -20.56 2.57
N GLY A 48 2.00 -19.67 3.32
CA GLY A 48 3.40 -19.29 3.13
C GLY A 48 3.58 -17.91 2.50
N LEU A 49 4.78 -17.64 2.01
CA LEU A 49 5.18 -16.32 1.51
C LEU A 49 4.77 -16.11 0.05
N LYS A 50 4.19 -14.95 -0.25
CA LYS A 50 3.87 -14.50 -1.61
C LYS A 50 4.48 -13.13 -1.88
N THR A 51 5.16 -13.00 -3.01
CA THR A 51 5.66 -11.70 -3.48
C THR A 51 4.70 -11.16 -4.52
N VAL A 52 4.16 -9.96 -4.29
CA VAL A 52 3.18 -9.31 -5.16
C VAL A 52 3.75 -8.00 -5.67
N ILE A 53 3.61 -7.77 -6.98
CA ILE A 53 4.00 -6.50 -7.62
C ILE A 53 2.98 -5.42 -7.23
N LYS A 54 3.44 -4.20 -6.96
CA LYS A 54 2.56 -3.08 -6.59
C LYS A 54 1.82 -2.51 -7.80
N ARG A 55 2.55 -2.29 -8.91
CA ARG A 55 2.02 -1.62 -10.10
C ARG A 55 0.73 -2.28 -10.62
N GLY A 56 -0.32 -1.49 -10.80
CA GLY A 56 -1.63 -1.94 -11.27
C GLY A 56 -2.43 -2.81 -10.30
N ARG A 57 -1.99 -3.00 -9.05
CA ARG A 57 -2.74 -3.73 -8.03
C ARG A 57 -3.45 -2.75 -7.11
N THR A 58 -4.54 -3.18 -6.49
CA THR A 58 -5.17 -2.47 -5.37
C THR A 58 -5.07 -3.33 -4.13
N PHE A 59 -4.53 -2.76 -3.06
CA PHE A 59 -4.37 -3.42 -1.77
C PHE A 59 -5.37 -2.85 -0.78
N ARG A 60 -6.20 -3.72 -0.20
CA ARG A 60 -6.99 -3.39 0.97
C ARG A 60 -6.11 -3.49 2.20
N VAL A 61 -6.01 -2.42 2.98
CA VAL A 61 -5.09 -2.31 4.12
C VAL A 61 -5.88 -1.94 5.37
N LYS A 62 -5.59 -2.63 6.48
CA LYS A 62 -6.06 -2.21 7.81
C LYS A 62 -5.06 -1.22 8.41
N PHE A 63 -5.46 0.04 8.54
CA PHE A 63 -4.59 1.10 9.05
C PHE A 63 -5.38 2.10 9.90
N ALA A 64 -4.83 2.46 11.05
CA ALA A 64 -5.43 3.44 11.97
C ALA A 64 -6.91 3.18 12.33
N GLY A 65 -7.29 1.90 12.50
CA GLY A 65 -8.67 1.50 12.82
C GLY A 65 -9.65 1.60 11.63
N LYS A 66 -9.15 1.84 10.41
CA LYS A 66 -9.92 1.90 9.18
C LYS A 66 -9.44 0.84 8.18
N VAL A 67 -10.30 0.53 7.22
CA VAL A 67 -10.00 -0.31 6.07
C VAL A 67 -9.97 0.59 4.84
N LEU A 68 -8.87 0.58 4.10
CA LEU A 68 -8.62 1.46 2.97
C LEU A 68 -8.20 0.64 1.75
N ASP A 69 -8.77 0.92 0.59
CA ASP A 69 -8.31 0.36 -0.68
C ASP A 69 -7.30 1.34 -1.31
N VAL A 70 -6.04 0.93 -1.41
CA VAL A 70 -4.92 1.76 -1.87
C VAL A 70 -4.38 1.23 -3.20
N SER A 71 -4.31 2.11 -4.21
CA SER A 71 -3.64 1.76 -5.46
C SER A 71 -2.15 1.55 -5.22
N GLY A 72 -1.64 0.40 -5.66
CA GLY A 72 -0.22 0.07 -5.61
C GLY A 72 0.64 1.02 -6.44
N ASP A 73 0.09 1.71 -7.44
CA ASP A 73 0.82 2.73 -8.20
C ASP A 73 1.21 3.95 -7.35
N LEU A 74 0.45 4.24 -6.28
CA LEU A 74 0.74 5.32 -5.34
C LEU A 74 1.89 4.99 -4.39
N ILE A 75 2.17 3.69 -4.18
CA ILE A 75 3.19 3.18 -3.26
C ILE A 75 4.34 2.45 -3.98
N ASN A 76 4.40 2.50 -5.30
CA ASN A 76 5.44 1.89 -6.15
C ASN A 76 6.75 2.69 -6.16
N PHE A 77 7.18 3.09 -4.97
CA PHE A 77 8.35 3.91 -4.68
C PHE A 77 9.05 3.33 -3.44
N ARG A 78 10.31 3.73 -3.21
CA ARG A 78 10.98 3.32 -1.97
C ARG A 78 10.30 3.97 -0.75
N PRO A 79 10.34 3.35 0.44
CA PRO A 79 9.70 3.87 1.64
C PRO A 79 10.01 5.36 1.92
N GLU A 80 11.26 5.77 1.78
CA GLU A 80 11.73 7.16 1.97
C GLU A 80 11.14 8.15 0.95
N GLU A 81 10.95 7.72 -0.29
CA GLU A 81 10.34 8.54 -1.35
C GLU A 81 8.84 8.76 -1.11
N ARG A 82 8.18 7.81 -0.42
CA ARG A 82 6.74 7.87 -0.15
C ARG A 82 6.37 8.94 0.87
N ILE A 83 7.27 9.32 1.77
CA ILE A 83 6.98 10.36 2.78
C ILE A 83 6.59 11.67 2.09
N LYS A 84 7.43 12.15 1.17
CA LYS A 84 7.17 13.39 0.40
C LYS A 84 5.94 13.25 -0.50
N ARG A 85 5.80 12.11 -1.19
CA ARG A 85 4.66 11.86 -2.10
C ARG A 85 3.33 11.81 -1.36
N GLY A 86 3.26 11.10 -0.24
CA GLY A 86 2.07 11.02 0.59
C GLY A 86 1.63 12.40 1.07
N LEU A 87 2.54 13.23 1.61
CA LEU A 87 2.22 14.61 1.97
C LEU A 87 1.72 15.44 0.78
N MET A 88 2.35 15.31 -0.39
CA MET A 88 1.92 16.02 -1.60
C MET A 88 0.50 15.63 -2.03
N LEU A 89 0.18 14.33 -2.01
CA LEU A 89 -1.17 13.82 -2.33
C LEU A 89 -2.20 14.32 -1.32
N LEU A 90 -1.86 14.40 -0.04
CA LEU A 90 -2.73 14.96 0.99
C LEU A 90 -3.03 16.43 0.80
N LYS A 91 -2.01 17.24 0.46
CA LYS A 91 -2.20 18.67 0.17
C LYS A 91 -3.12 18.86 -1.04
N ARG A 92 -2.90 18.08 -2.11
CA ARG A 92 -3.74 18.08 -3.31
C ARG A 92 -5.19 17.72 -3.00
N ALA A 93 -5.43 16.66 -2.23
CA ALA A 93 -6.79 16.23 -1.85
C ALA A 93 -7.52 17.28 -0.98
N LYS A 94 -6.78 18.10 -0.21
CA LYS A 94 -7.33 19.19 0.61
C LYS A 94 -7.45 20.52 -0.12
N GLY A 95 -7.11 20.59 -1.41
CA GLY A 95 -7.13 21.84 -2.18
C GLY A 95 -6.09 22.87 -1.71
N VAL A 96 -5.06 22.45 -0.97
CA VAL A 96 -4.01 23.34 -0.49
C VAL A 96 -2.97 23.52 -1.60
N TRP A 97 -2.91 24.73 -2.15
CA TRP A 97 -1.94 25.11 -3.18
C TRP A 97 -0.52 25.13 -2.60
N ILE A 98 0.42 24.57 -3.36
CA ILE A 98 1.85 24.55 -3.02
C ILE A 98 2.52 25.56 -3.94
N TRP A 99 2.88 26.72 -3.40
CA TRP A 99 3.91 27.60 -3.97
C TRP A 99 5.29 27.12 -3.52
#